data_AF-A0A4R0JER4-F1
#
_entry.id   AF-A0A4R0JER4-F1
#
_cell.length_a   1.000
_cell.length_b   1.000
_cell.length_c   1.000
_cell.angle_alpha   90.00
_cell.angle_beta   90.00
_cell.angle_gamma   90.00
#
_symmetry.space_group_name_H-M   'P 1'
#
loop_
_entity.id
_entity.type
_entity.pdbx_description
1 polymer ?
#
loop_
_entity_poly.entity_id
_entity_poly.type
_entity_poly.pdbx_seq_one_letter_code
_entity_poly.pdbx_strand_id
1 'polypeptide(L)'
;MTTDPRTRYAGPEQQEPDQQEHPGHSGSMEPTPDYGEDTYRGSGKLTGRRALITGGDSGIGRAVALAFAREGADVMISHLEAEESDARETCRLVTDAGRKAASLAGDIQHEEHCRRLVDYCVDELGGLDILVNNAAY
;
A
#
# COMPACT_ATOMS: atom_id res chain seq x y z
N MET A 1 18.42 18.55 12.76
CA MET A 1 19.64 17.85 12.27
C MET A 1 19.22 16.99 11.10
N THR A 2 19.86 17.12 9.95
CA THR A 2 19.61 16.25 8.79
C THR A 2 20.41 14.96 8.95
N THR A 3 19.72 13.82 8.93
CA THR A 3 20.34 12.49 8.90
C THR A 3 21.02 12.26 7.55
N ASP A 4 22.22 11.69 7.53
CA ASP A 4 22.91 11.33 6.29
C ASP A 4 22.09 10.25 5.53
N PRO A 5 21.64 10.51 4.30
CA PRO A 5 20.79 9.56 3.57
C PRO A 5 21.50 8.24 3.25
N ARG A 6 22.83 8.20 3.22
CA ARG A 6 23.61 6.99 2.92
C ARG A 6 23.53 5.93 4.02
N THR A 7 23.24 6.36 5.25
CA THR A 7 23.21 5.51 6.45
C THR A 7 21.87 5.58 7.17
N ARG A 8 20.85 6.15 6.53
CA ARG A 8 19.53 6.37 7.16
C ARG A 8 18.73 5.08 7.32
N TYR A 9 18.94 4.11 6.43
CA TYR A 9 18.25 2.83 6.39
C TYR A 9 19.26 1.68 6.39
N ALA A 10 18.80 0.47 6.68
CA ALA A 10 19.64 -0.73 6.68
C ALA A 10 20.30 -0.95 5.32
N GLY A 11 21.61 -1.14 5.31
CA GLY A 11 22.36 -1.52 4.11
C GLY A 11 22.33 -3.04 3.86
N PRO A 12 22.83 -3.51 2.69
CA PRO A 12 22.83 -4.93 2.34
C PRO A 12 23.53 -5.84 3.37
N GLU A 13 24.51 -5.30 4.09
CA GLU A 13 25.30 -6.04 5.09
C GLU A 13 24.54 -6.30 6.40
N GLN A 14 23.34 -5.73 6.52
CA GLN A 14 22.46 -5.81 7.68
C GLN A 14 21.16 -6.57 7.35
N GLN A 15 21.11 -7.23 6.19
CA GLN A 15 19.94 -7.96 5.69
C GLN A 15 20.28 -9.44 5.57
N GLU A 16 19.39 -10.29 6.07
CA GLU A 16 19.53 -11.73 5.88
C GLU A 16 18.98 -12.14 4.51
N PRO A 17 19.63 -13.08 3.79
CA PRO A 17 19.08 -13.61 2.55
C PRO A 17 17.74 -14.31 2.82
N ASP A 18 16.68 -13.81 2.19
CA ASP A 18 15.34 -14.35 2.33
C ASP A 18 14.82 -14.84 0.97
N GLN A 19 14.44 -16.11 0.90
CA GLN A 19 13.80 -16.71 -0.27
C GLN A 19 12.40 -17.15 0.10
N GLN A 20 11.42 -16.41 -0.39
CA GLN A 20 10.01 -16.70 -0.24
C GLN A 20 9.42 -17.07 -1.60
N GLU A 21 8.41 -17.94 -1.59
CA GLU A 21 7.57 -18.14 -2.77
C GLU A 21 6.74 -16.88 -3.04
N HIS A 22 6.58 -16.52 -4.31
CA HIS A 22 5.73 -15.40 -4.70
C HIS A 22 4.29 -15.61 -4.19
N PRO A 23 3.60 -14.57 -3.66
CA PRO A 23 4.01 -13.16 -3.64
C PRO A 23 4.91 -12.73 -2.46
N GLY A 24 5.15 -13.64 -1.51
CA GLY A 24 5.87 -13.35 -0.28
C GLY A 24 5.03 -12.57 0.74
N HIS A 25 5.61 -12.33 1.92
CA HIS A 25 4.99 -11.61 3.01
C HIS A 25 5.96 -10.63 3.66
N SER A 26 5.48 -9.43 4.01
CA SER A 26 6.32 -8.41 4.64
C SER A 26 6.72 -8.78 6.07
N GLY A 27 5.85 -9.50 6.78
CA GLY A 27 6.04 -9.85 8.19
C GLY A 27 7.17 -10.85 8.47
N SER A 28 7.67 -11.54 7.44
CA SER A 28 8.76 -12.51 7.54
C SER A 28 10.14 -11.93 7.19
N MET A 29 10.22 -10.67 6.75
CA MET A 29 11.47 -10.04 6.36
C MET A 29 12.25 -9.51 7.57
N GLU A 30 13.57 -9.73 7.59
CA GLU A 30 14.50 -9.18 8.58
C GLU A 30 15.61 -8.33 7.93
N PRO A 31 15.66 -7.00 8.20
CA PRO A 31 14.71 -6.23 9.01
C PRO A 31 13.37 -6.04 8.29
N THR A 32 12.30 -5.84 9.07
CA THR A 32 11.00 -5.47 8.52
C THR A 32 11.13 -4.15 7.74
N PRO A 33 10.57 -4.05 6.52
CA PRO A 33 10.65 -2.83 5.74
C PRO A 33 9.97 -1.64 6.47
N ASP A 34 10.57 -0.45 6.35
CA ASP A 34 9.98 0.83 6.81
C ASP A 34 9.16 1.43 5.67
N TYR A 35 7.84 1.47 5.83
CA TYR A 35 6.92 2.04 4.85
C TYR A 35 6.56 3.50 5.15
N GLY A 36 7.18 4.09 6.17
CA GLY A 36 6.95 5.45 6.62
C GLY A 36 5.92 5.56 7.75
N GLU A 37 5.53 4.47 8.40
CA GLU A 37 4.58 4.41 9.52
C GLU A 37 4.91 5.45 10.57
N ASP A 38 6.17 5.55 10.99
CA ASP A 38 6.57 6.51 12.01
C ASP A 38 7.08 7.83 11.44
N THR A 39 7.48 7.86 10.16
CA THR A 39 8.26 8.99 9.60
C THR A 39 7.48 9.90 8.65
N TYR A 40 6.51 9.38 7.89
CA TYR A 40 5.77 10.21 6.93
C TYR A 40 4.80 11.15 7.66
N ARG A 41 4.76 12.43 7.29
CA ARG A 41 3.84 13.42 7.86
C ARG A 41 3.12 14.13 6.73
N GLY A 42 1.80 13.98 6.71
CA GLY A 42 0.95 14.61 5.70
C GLY A 42 0.84 16.13 5.88
N SER A 43 0.46 16.79 4.80
CA SER A 43 0.26 18.24 4.72
C SER A 43 -1.06 18.64 4.05
N GLY A 44 -1.95 17.67 3.83
CA GLY A 44 -3.29 17.85 3.26
C GLY A 44 -3.33 18.00 1.74
N LYS A 45 -2.28 17.57 1.03
CA LYS A 45 -2.15 17.78 -0.43
C LYS A 45 -3.18 17.02 -1.26
N LEU A 46 -3.75 15.95 -0.72
CA LEU A 46 -4.71 15.08 -1.38
C LEU A 46 -6.07 15.07 -0.66
N THR A 47 -6.36 16.11 0.12
CA THR A 47 -7.62 16.23 0.86
C THR A 47 -8.82 15.97 -0.04
N GLY A 48 -9.61 14.95 0.32
CA GLY A 48 -10.86 14.60 -0.35
C GLY A 48 -10.69 13.83 -1.67
N ARG A 49 -9.46 13.43 -2.04
CA ARG A 49 -9.22 12.58 -3.20
C ARG A 49 -9.51 11.12 -2.90
N ARG A 50 -9.78 10.34 -3.95
CA ARG A 50 -10.04 8.91 -3.89
C ARG A 50 -9.04 8.16 -4.75
N ALA A 51 -8.31 7.24 -4.14
CA ALA A 51 -7.21 6.54 -4.79
C ALA A 51 -7.43 5.03 -4.84
N LEU A 52 -7.15 4.43 -6.01
CA LEU A 52 -6.98 2.99 -6.19
C LEU A 52 -5.50 2.67 -6.41
N ILE A 53 -4.95 1.76 -5.62
CA ILE A 53 -3.54 1.32 -5.70
C ILE A 53 -3.50 -0.19 -5.87
N THR A 54 -2.95 -0.69 -6.98
CA THR A 54 -2.75 -2.14 -7.14
C THR A 54 -1.47 -2.59 -6.46
N GLY A 55 -1.49 -3.76 -5.81
CA GLY A 55 -0.37 -4.25 -4.99
C GLY A 55 -0.10 -3.31 -3.81
N GLY A 56 -1.20 -2.83 -3.20
CA GLY A 56 -1.15 -1.85 -2.11
C GLY A 56 -1.04 -2.49 -0.73
N ASP A 57 -1.07 -3.82 -0.66
CA ASP A 57 -0.96 -4.60 0.58
C ASP A 57 0.41 -4.48 1.23
N SER A 58 1.50 -4.35 0.45
CA SER A 58 2.88 -4.39 0.92
C SER A 58 3.80 -3.46 0.11
N GLY A 59 5.09 -3.46 0.42
CA GLY A 59 6.09 -2.82 -0.44
C GLY A 59 5.86 -1.32 -0.67
N ILE A 60 6.16 -0.89 -1.90
CA ILE A 60 5.97 0.50 -2.33
C ILE A 60 4.49 0.88 -2.31
N GLY A 61 3.59 -0.04 -2.66
CA GLY A 61 2.15 0.22 -2.67
C GLY A 61 1.62 0.57 -1.28
N ARG A 62 2.05 -0.13 -0.23
CA ARG A 62 1.72 0.19 1.17
C ARG A 62 2.23 1.57 1.57
N ALA A 63 3.49 1.88 1.26
CA ALA A 63 4.06 3.20 1.57
C ALA A 63 3.28 4.34 0.88
N VAL A 64 2.86 4.13 -0.38
CA VAL A 64 2.02 5.08 -1.12
C VAL A 64 0.63 5.19 -0.50
N ALA A 65 0.00 4.08 -0.13
CA ALA A 65 -1.32 4.07 0.51
C ALA A 65 -1.32 4.86 1.81
N LEU A 66 -0.32 4.63 2.68
CA LEU A 66 -0.14 5.37 3.92
C LEU A 66 0.08 6.87 3.66
N ALA A 67 0.98 7.21 2.73
CA ALA A 67 1.26 8.59 2.38
C ALA A 67 0.02 9.31 1.85
N PHE A 68 -0.75 8.67 0.97
CA PHE A 68 -1.99 9.23 0.42
C PHE A 68 -3.05 9.45 1.48
N ALA A 69 -3.23 8.48 2.38
CA ALA A 69 -4.16 8.62 3.50
C ALA A 69 -3.77 9.78 4.42
N ARG A 70 -2.48 9.90 4.77
CA ARG A 70 -1.96 11.02 5.57
C ARG A 70 -2.10 12.36 4.87
N GLU A 71 -2.04 12.39 3.54
CA GLU A 71 -2.29 13.59 2.74
C GLU A 71 -3.79 13.90 2.54
N GLY A 72 -4.68 13.06 3.07
CA GLY A 72 -6.12 13.32 3.15
C GLY A 72 -6.99 12.58 2.13
N ALA A 73 -6.44 11.59 1.44
CA ALA A 73 -7.19 10.79 0.46
C ALA A 73 -7.85 9.56 1.10
N ASP A 74 -9.03 9.19 0.62
CA ASP A 74 -9.56 7.85 0.83
C ASP A 74 -8.87 6.87 -0.13
N VAL A 75 -8.56 5.67 0.36
CA VAL A 75 -7.68 4.73 -0.35
C VAL A 75 -8.32 3.35 -0.43
N MET A 76 -8.32 2.80 -1.63
CA MET A 76 -8.57 1.39 -1.89
C MET A 76 -7.32 0.73 -2.43
N ILE A 77 -7.04 -0.49 -1.96
CA ILE A 77 -5.94 -1.32 -2.46
C ILE A 77 -6.45 -2.60 -3.14
N SER A 78 -5.72 -3.08 -4.14
CA SER A 78 -5.86 -4.46 -4.65
C SER A 78 -4.64 -5.29 -4.28
N HIS A 79 -4.83 -6.60 -4.14
CA HIS A 79 -3.81 -7.56 -3.73
C HIS A 79 -4.24 -8.98 -4.11
N LEU A 80 -3.36 -9.98 -3.96
CA LEU A 80 -3.76 -11.38 -4.09
C LEU A 80 -4.41 -11.89 -2.80
N GLU A 81 -5.18 -12.97 -2.91
CA GLU A 81 -5.84 -13.59 -1.75
C GLU A 81 -4.85 -14.05 -0.67
N ALA A 82 -3.66 -14.50 -1.09
CA ALA A 82 -2.60 -14.92 -0.18
C ALA A 82 -2.11 -13.76 0.73
N GLU A 83 -2.23 -12.51 0.28
CA GLU A 83 -1.68 -11.32 0.94
C GLU A 83 -2.71 -10.61 1.85
N GLU A 84 -3.85 -11.25 2.12
CA GLU A 84 -4.96 -10.67 2.89
C GLU A 84 -4.53 -10.10 4.26
N SER A 85 -3.57 -10.72 4.95
CA SER A 85 -3.06 -10.20 6.22
C SER A 85 -2.29 -8.89 6.05
N ASP A 86 -1.49 -8.78 4.99
CA ASP A 86 -0.73 -7.58 4.67
C ASP A 86 -1.67 -6.45 4.19
N ALA A 87 -2.71 -6.79 3.44
CA ALA A 87 -3.75 -5.85 3.04
C ALA A 87 -4.51 -5.26 4.22
N ARG A 88 -4.87 -6.09 5.22
CA ARG A 88 -5.54 -5.63 6.45
C ARG A 88 -4.70 -4.61 7.21
N GLU A 89 -3.39 -4.83 7.30
CA GLU A 89 -2.50 -3.89 7.96
C GLU A 89 -2.46 -2.54 7.23
N THR A 90 -2.37 -2.55 5.90
CA THR A 90 -2.46 -1.30 5.12
C THR A 90 -3.81 -0.60 5.32
N CYS A 91 -4.92 -1.33 5.30
CA CYS A 91 -6.25 -0.76 5.57
C CYS A 91 -6.36 -0.16 6.99
N ARG A 92 -5.75 -0.79 7.99
CA ARG A 92 -5.65 -0.25 9.36
C ARG A 92 -4.89 1.06 9.37
N LEU A 93 -3.72 1.13 8.70
CA LEU A 93 -2.91 2.35 8.60
C LEU A 93 -3.67 3.51 7.93
N VAL A 94 -4.43 3.23 6.87
CA VAL A 94 -5.30 4.22 6.21
C VAL A 94 -6.39 4.71 7.16
N THR A 95 -7.02 3.80 7.89
CA THR A 95 -8.09 4.11 8.85
C THR A 95 -7.57 4.93 10.03
N ASP A 96 -6.37 4.59 10.55
CA ASP A 96 -5.70 5.32 11.63
C ASP A 96 -5.31 6.75 11.21
N ALA A 97 -5.10 6.99 9.91
CA ALA A 97 -4.93 8.34 9.36
C ALA A 97 -6.27 9.12 9.21
N GLY A 98 -7.39 8.53 9.63
CA GLY A 98 -8.72 9.15 9.60
C GLY A 98 -9.40 9.12 8.23
N ARG A 99 -8.99 8.22 7.35
CA ARG A 99 -9.51 8.10 5.97
C ARG A 99 -10.27 6.79 5.77
N LYS A 100 -11.15 6.75 4.75
CA LYS A 100 -11.81 5.51 4.37
C LYS A 100 -10.80 4.57 3.71
N ALA A 101 -10.79 3.33 4.17
CA ALA A 101 -10.02 2.23 3.61
C ALA A 101 -10.95 1.19 2.98
N ALA A 102 -10.56 0.62 1.85
CA ALA A 102 -11.18 -0.56 1.27
C ALA A 102 -10.10 -1.46 0.63
N SER A 103 -10.39 -2.75 0.48
CA SER A 103 -9.53 -3.66 -0.27
C SER A 103 -10.36 -4.63 -1.10
N LEU A 104 -9.79 -5.08 -2.22
CA LEU A 104 -10.36 -6.17 -3.01
C LEU A 104 -9.25 -7.11 -3.46
N ALA A 105 -9.36 -8.36 -3.00
CA ALA A 105 -8.47 -9.44 -3.43
C ALA A 105 -8.84 -9.91 -4.85
N GLY A 106 -7.82 -10.23 -5.64
CA GLY A 106 -7.95 -10.96 -6.89
C GLY A 106 -6.80 -10.69 -7.87
N ASP A 107 -6.70 -11.55 -8.87
CA ASP A 107 -5.62 -11.52 -9.84
C ASP A 107 -5.97 -10.60 -11.03
N ILE A 108 -5.20 -9.53 -11.17
CA ILE A 108 -5.32 -8.52 -12.24
C ILE A 108 -4.89 -9.03 -13.63
N GLN A 109 -4.38 -10.26 -13.75
CA GLN A 109 -4.25 -10.92 -15.05
C GLN A 109 -5.61 -11.26 -15.67
N HIS A 110 -6.67 -11.30 -14.86
CA HIS A 110 -8.03 -11.56 -15.34
C HIS A 110 -8.76 -10.26 -15.66
N GLU A 111 -9.11 -10.07 -16.93
CA GLU A 111 -9.74 -8.85 -17.43
C GLU A 111 -11.07 -8.53 -16.73
N GLU A 112 -11.89 -9.54 -16.44
CA GLU A 112 -13.14 -9.38 -15.69
C GLU A 112 -12.90 -8.89 -14.25
N HIS A 113 -11.81 -9.34 -13.62
CA HIS A 113 -11.43 -8.86 -12.30
C HIS A 113 -11.00 -7.39 -12.36
N CYS A 114 -10.22 -7.00 -13.37
CA CYS A 114 -9.81 -5.60 -13.55
C CYS A 114 -11.01 -4.64 -13.67
N ARG A 115 -12.05 -5.04 -14.42
CA ARG A 115 -13.30 -4.26 -14.53
C ARG A 115 -13.98 -4.14 -13.17
N ARG A 116 -14.20 -5.27 -12.50
CA ARG A 116 -14.82 -5.33 -11.16
C ARG A 116 -14.06 -4.49 -10.13
N LEU A 117 -12.73 -4.47 -10.20
CA LEU A 117 -11.89 -3.73 -9.28
C LEU A 117 -12.16 -2.22 -9.33
N VAL A 118 -12.29 -1.67 -10.54
CA VAL A 118 -12.59 -0.24 -10.72
C VAL A 118 -14.02 0.07 -10.28
N ASP A 119 -14.99 -0.76 -10.68
CA ASP A 119 -16.40 -0.57 -10.29
C ASP A 119 -16.56 -0.59 -8.76
N TYR A 120 -15.97 -1.59 -8.10
CA TYR A 120 -15.98 -1.72 -6.65
C TYR A 120 -15.31 -0.52 -5.95
N CYS A 121 -14.21 0.00 -6.52
CA CYS A 121 -13.57 1.22 -5.99
C CYS A 121 -14.49 2.44 -6.05
N VAL A 122 -15.20 2.62 -7.17
CA VAL A 122 -16.14 3.74 -7.34
C VAL A 122 -17.29 3.62 -6.35
N ASP A 123 -17.84 2.42 -6.17
CA ASP A 123 -18.93 2.16 -5.23
C ASP A 123 -18.50 2.38 -3.77
N GLU A 124 -17.32 1.88 -3.39
CA GLU A 124 -16.83 2.03 -2.02
C GLU A 124 -16.40 3.47 -1.72
N LEU A 125 -15.58 4.09 -2.56
CA LEU A 125 -15.04 5.43 -2.26
C LEU A 125 -15.97 6.57 -2.70
N GLY A 126 -17.04 6.26 -3.44
CA GLY A 126 -17.93 7.25 -4.05
C GLY A 126 -17.29 8.01 -5.22
N GLY A 127 -16.31 7.38 -5.90
CA GLY A 127 -15.58 7.94 -7.04
C GLY A 127 -14.11 7.48 -7.11
N LEU A 128 -13.41 7.88 -8.16
CA LEU A 128 -11.99 7.58 -8.37
C LEU A 128 -11.28 8.78 -9.02
N ASP A 129 -10.24 9.31 -8.38
CA ASP A 129 -9.49 10.48 -8.88
C ASP A 129 -8.01 10.20 -9.13
N ILE A 130 -7.49 9.10 -8.55
CA ILE A 130 -6.08 8.72 -8.60
C ILE A 130 -6.00 7.20 -8.81
N LEU A 131 -5.30 6.77 -9.84
CA LEU A 131 -5.00 5.35 -10.09
C LEU A 131 -3.49 5.14 -10.06
N VAL A 132 -3.05 4.17 -9.27
CA VAL A 132 -1.65 3.72 -9.19
C VAL A 132 -1.60 2.25 -9.62
N ASN A 133 -1.10 2.02 -10.84
CA ASN A 133 -0.79 0.68 -11.33
C ASN A 133 0.60 0.29 -10.82
N ASN A 134 0.67 -0.43 -9.70
CA ASN A 134 1.92 -0.78 -9.02
C ASN A 134 2.13 -2.30 -8.90
N ALA A 135 1.07 -3.11 -8.83
CA ALA A 135 1.18 -4.56 -8.79
C ALA A 135 2.03 -5.09 -9.96
N ALA A 136 2.94 -5.99 -9.65
CA ALA A 136 3.83 -6.67 -10.58
C ALA A 136 4.21 -8.05 -10.03
N TYR A 137 4.53 -8.96 -10.94
CA TYR A 137 5.07 -10.30 -10.70
C TYR A 137 6.19 -10.54 -11.72
#